data_AF-A0A327ZCT2-F1
#
_entry.id   AF-A0A327ZCT2-F1
#
_cell.length_a   1.000
_cell.length_b   1.000
_cell.length_c   1.000
_cell.angle_alpha   90.00
_cell.angle_beta   90.00
_cell.angle_gamma   90.00
#
_symmetry.space_group_name_H-M   'P 1'
#
loop_
_entity.id
_entity.type
_entity.pdbx_description
1 polymer ?
#
loop_
_entity_poly.entity_id
_entity_poly.type
_entity_poly.pdbx_seq_one_letter_code
_entity_poly.pdbx_strand_id
1 'polypeptide(L)'
;MPESTIEPVTVDVDDLALEPLGWSLQDVRARLVTDAPCHGKVSQRVAVSGTAHFTDTAWTDRFGAVTSRTPHVLVTVTRRGSGLLPSYAKVVAETTAAAARRPVRFTETSEAWQVQEPLTPQDLELRFTGYDFDSVPGTFRLPAGTARPVPVGIVDESTWPSLQIKAMTSAELSRGHFGDRLRINLDGIVELGTVEEILADRERHDVSPLDRFLDVPRVAVPALVLEVTDDTDFLLARHSLALPGTVPADAKAAARRRSPRFVAGWQLSTSSLAGTSAQVTIRIHDAADISLI
;
A
#
# COMPACT_ATOMS: atom_id res chain seq x y z
N MET A 1 29.08 18.96 -21.28
CA MET A 1 28.38 17.66 -21.19
C MET A 1 27.45 17.75 -20.00
N PRO A 2 26.18 17.31 -20.06
CA PRO A 2 25.38 17.18 -18.85
C PRO A 2 26.11 16.25 -17.88
N GLU A 3 26.27 16.69 -16.64
CA GLU A 3 26.93 15.91 -15.60
C GLU A 3 25.85 15.02 -14.95
N SER A 4 26.07 13.71 -14.98
CA SER A 4 25.17 12.73 -14.35
C SER A 4 25.99 11.94 -13.33
N THR A 5 25.53 11.92 -12.09
CA THR A 5 26.14 11.12 -11.01
C THR A 5 25.22 9.95 -10.64
N ILE A 6 25.83 8.82 -10.31
CA ILE A 6 25.12 7.61 -9.88
C ILE A 6 25.75 7.13 -8.58
N GLU A 7 24.96 7.11 -7.52
CA GLU A 7 25.44 6.79 -6.18
C GLU A 7 24.60 5.67 -5.55
N PRO A 8 25.22 4.70 -4.86
CA PRO A 8 24.49 3.60 -4.23
C PRO A 8 23.68 4.11 -3.03
N VAL A 9 22.47 3.57 -2.85
CA VAL A 9 21.62 3.86 -1.69
C VAL A 9 21.45 2.58 -0.86
N THR A 10 21.53 2.72 0.47
CA THR A 10 21.27 1.61 1.39
C THR A 10 19.81 1.15 1.27
N VAL A 11 19.64 -0.17 1.23
CA VAL A 11 18.33 -0.82 1.20
C VAL A 11 18.17 -1.67 2.45
N ASP A 12 16.98 -1.62 3.03
CA ASP A 12 16.51 -2.53 4.07
C ASP A 12 15.55 -3.56 3.46
N VAL A 13 15.60 -4.80 3.94
CA VAL A 13 14.70 -5.87 3.50
C VAL A 13 13.96 -6.40 4.72
N ASP A 14 12.63 -6.25 4.69
CA ASP A 14 11.73 -6.69 5.74
C ASP A 14 11.38 -8.17 5.60
N ASP A 15 12.36 -9.03 5.87
CA ASP A 15 12.19 -10.48 5.72
C ASP A 15 11.00 -11.01 6.53
N LEU A 16 10.74 -10.43 7.71
CA LEU A 16 9.61 -10.81 8.57
C LEU A 16 8.23 -10.52 7.96
N ALA A 17 8.13 -9.53 7.06
CA ALA A 17 6.90 -9.25 6.34
C ALA A 17 6.79 -10.06 5.04
N LEU A 18 7.92 -10.36 4.40
CA LEU A 18 8.00 -11.04 3.10
C LEU A 18 7.90 -12.56 3.21
N GLU A 19 8.54 -13.17 4.22
CA GLU A 19 8.56 -14.63 4.40
C GLU A 19 7.15 -15.23 4.55
N PRO A 20 6.22 -14.66 5.35
CA PRO A 20 4.84 -15.16 5.41
C PRO A 20 4.04 -15.02 4.11
N LEU A 21 4.54 -14.22 3.16
CA LEU A 21 3.98 -14.06 1.82
C LEU A 21 4.64 -15.00 0.81
N GLY A 22 5.59 -15.83 1.24
CA GLY A 22 6.36 -16.73 0.40
C GLY A 22 7.50 -16.06 -0.36
N TRP A 23 7.85 -14.81 -0.04
CA TRP A 23 8.92 -14.09 -0.73
C TRP A 23 10.25 -14.14 0.03
N SER A 24 11.33 -14.27 -0.73
CA SER A 24 12.69 -13.97 -0.28
C SER A 24 13.39 -13.16 -1.36
N LEU A 25 14.17 -12.16 -0.97
CA LEU A 25 14.87 -11.28 -1.90
C LEU A 25 16.38 -11.52 -1.87
N GLN A 26 17.00 -11.45 -3.03
CA GLN A 26 18.44 -11.59 -3.22
C GLN A 26 18.96 -10.48 -4.13
N ASP A 27 20.24 -10.15 -3.97
CA ASP A 27 20.95 -9.17 -4.79
C ASP A 27 20.24 -7.81 -4.93
N VAL A 28 19.52 -7.39 -3.88
CA VAL A 28 18.76 -6.14 -3.89
C VAL A 28 19.73 -4.96 -3.86
N ARG A 29 19.54 -4.02 -4.80
CA ARG A 29 20.34 -2.82 -4.93
C ARG A 29 19.46 -1.62 -5.24
N ALA A 30 19.87 -0.47 -4.75
CA ALA A 30 19.29 0.81 -5.12
C ALA A 30 20.39 1.82 -5.49
N ARG A 31 20.05 2.74 -6.38
CA ARG A 31 20.92 3.85 -6.77
C ARG A 31 20.12 5.13 -6.90
N LEU A 32 20.73 6.23 -6.47
CA LEU A 32 20.29 7.59 -6.73
C LEU A 32 20.99 8.06 -8.00
N VAL A 33 20.21 8.49 -8.98
CA VAL A 33 20.69 9.06 -10.23
C VAL A 33 20.40 10.56 -10.16
N THR A 34 21.44 11.38 -10.30
CA THR A 34 21.35 12.83 -10.31
C THR A 34 21.78 13.34 -11.68
N ASP A 35 20.85 13.93 -12.42
CA ASP A 35 21.09 14.54 -13.72
C ASP A 35 21.12 16.07 -13.57
N ALA A 36 22.25 16.69 -13.93
CA ALA A 36 22.40 18.14 -13.99
C ALA A 36 22.49 18.62 -15.46
N PRO A 37 21.35 18.81 -16.16
CA PRO A 37 21.35 19.47 -17.47
C PRO A 37 21.87 20.90 -17.36
N CYS A 38 22.44 21.42 -18.46
CA CYS A 38 23.22 22.66 -18.57
C CYS A 38 22.52 23.99 -18.18
N HIS A 39 21.41 23.97 -17.44
CA HIS A 39 20.57 25.13 -17.10
C HIS A 39 20.15 25.17 -15.62
N GLY A 40 20.93 24.55 -14.72
CA GLY A 40 20.79 24.72 -13.27
C GLY A 40 19.58 24.03 -12.63
N LYS A 41 18.80 23.24 -13.38
CA LYS A 41 17.73 22.39 -12.82
C LYS A 41 18.27 20.99 -12.62
N VAL A 42 18.51 20.59 -11.38
CA VAL A 42 18.91 19.22 -11.07
C VAL A 42 17.67 18.32 -11.01
N SER A 43 17.75 17.18 -11.68
CA SER A 43 16.72 16.14 -11.66
C SER A 43 17.28 14.90 -10.96
N GLN A 44 16.50 14.30 -10.08
CA GLN A 44 16.89 13.10 -9.36
C GLN A 44 15.85 11.98 -9.51
N ARG A 45 16.34 10.73 -9.53
CA ARG A 45 15.54 9.50 -9.58
C ARG A 45 16.19 8.43 -8.73
N VAL A 46 15.38 7.56 -8.15
CA VAL A 46 15.84 6.35 -7.49
C VAL A 46 15.49 5.16 -8.36
N ALA A 47 16.50 4.35 -8.70
CA ALA A 47 16.32 3.09 -9.39
C ALA A 47 16.65 1.94 -8.45
N VAL A 48 15.79 0.92 -8.44
CA VAL A 48 15.96 -0.29 -7.66
C VAL A 48 15.99 -1.51 -8.56
N SER A 49 16.69 -2.55 -8.13
CA SER A 49 16.72 -3.83 -8.82
C SER A 49 17.02 -4.95 -7.84
N GLY A 50 16.56 -6.17 -8.15
CA GLY A 50 16.89 -7.35 -7.38
C GLY A 50 16.31 -8.62 -8.00
N THR A 51 16.40 -9.70 -7.25
CA THR A 51 15.82 -10.99 -7.59
C THR A 51 14.90 -11.44 -6.46
N ALA A 52 13.66 -11.80 -6.78
CA ALA A 52 12.68 -12.31 -5.84
C ALA A 52 12.43 -13.80 -6.08
N HIS A 53 12.45 -14.59 -5.02
CA HIS A 53 12.14 -16.02 -5.05
C HIS A 53 10.83 -16.26 -4.31
N PHE A 54 9.91 -16.95 -4.99
CA PHE A 54 8.58 -17.24 -4.46
C PHE A 54 8.44 -18.71 -4.07
N THR A 55 7.93 -18.96 -2.87
CA THR A 55 7.56 -20.28 -2.38
C THR A 55 6.06 -20.33 -2.13
N ASP A 56 5.33 -21.03 -3.01
CA ASP A 56 3.87 -21.03 -3.05
C ASP A 56 3.22 -21.60 -1.79
N THR A 57 3.84 -22.59 -1.14
CA THR A 57 3.25 -23.25 0.04
C THR A 57 2.92 -22.25 1.14
N ALA A 58 3.79 -21.27 1.41
CA ALA A 58 3.55 -20.26 2.44
C ALA A 58 2.31 -19.39 2.15
N TRP A 59 2.08 -19.04 0.88
CA TRP A 59 0.95 -18.22 0.46
C TRP A 59 -0.34 -19.03 0.33
N THR A 60 -0.27 -20.19 -0.32
CA THR A 60 -1.40 -21.09 -0.55
C THR A 60 -1.91 -21.69 0.76
N ASP A 61 -1.06 -22.02 1.73
CA ASP A 61 -1.51 -22.48 3.06
C ASP A 61 -2.31 -21.40 3.79
N ARG A 62 -2.06 -20.12 3.47
CA ARG A 62 -2.67 -18.99 4.17
C ARG A 62 -3.92 -18.43 3.50
N PHE A 63 -3.98 -18.37 2.16
CA PHE A 63 -5.10 -17.80 1.41
C PHE A 63 -5.78 -18.80 0.44
N GLY A 64 -5.30 -20.05 0.41
CA GLY A 64 -5.74 -21.11 -0.50
C GLY A 64 -5.29 -20.91 -1.94
N ALA A 65 -5.51 -21.92 -2.78
CA ALA A 65 -5.08 -21.96 -4.19
C ALA A 65 -5.87 -21.03 -5.15
N VAL A 66 -6.64 -20.08 -4.62
CA VAL A 66 -7.67 -19.35 -5.38
C VAL A 66 -7.11 -18.10 -6.08
N THR A 67 -5.92 -17.62 -5.68
CA THR A 67 -5.32 -16.44 -6.31
C THR A 67 -4.38 -16.85 -7.44
N SER A 68 -4.69 -16.44 -8.68
CA SER A 68 -3.80 -16.60 -9.84
C SER A 68 -2.55 -15.70 -9.77
N ARG A 69 -2.49 -14.81 -8.79
CA ARG A 69 -1.42 -13.83 -8.58
C ARG A 69 -0.72 -14.04 -7.24
N THR A 70 0.57 -13.73 -7.22
CA THR A 70 1.34 -13.64 -5.99
C THR A 70 1.03 -12.35 -5.23
N PRO A 71 1.26 -12.32 -3.91
CA PRO A 71 1.27 -11.07 -3.17
C PRO A 71 2.35 -10.14 -3.73
N HIS A 72 2.11 -8.83 -3.76
CA HIS A 72 3.10 -7.90 -4.28
C HIS A 72 4.28 -7.73 -3.32
N VAL A 73 5.49 -7.65 -3.86
CA VAL A 73 6.63 -7.06 -3.14
C VAL A 73 6.55 -5.56 -3.33
N LEU A 74 6.60 -4.82 -2.22
CA LEU A 74 6.56 -3.37 -2.21
C LEU A 74 7.93 -2.78 -1.90
N VAL A 75 8.21 -1.61 -2.47
CA VAL A 75 9.29 -0.74 -2.04
C VAL A 75 8.70 0.50 -1.38
N THR A 76 9.32 0.93 -0.29
CA THR A 76 9.05 2.20 0.36
C THR A 76 10.23 3.13 0.19
N VAL A 77 9.95 4.42 -0.03
CA VAL A 77 10.96 5.48 -0.07
C VAL A 77 10.59 6.56 0.92
N THR A 78 11.49 6.80 1.86
CA THR A 78 11.36 7.81 2.91
C THR A 78 12.53 8.77 2.87
N ARG A 79 12.29 10.05 3.13
CA ARG A 79 13.36 11.04 3.35
C ARG A 79 13.68 11.08 4.85
N ARG A 80 14.91 10.74 5.22
CA ARG A 80 15.35 10.70 6.62
C ARG A 80 15.19 12.07 7.29
N GLY A 81 14.77 12.06 8.56
CA GLY A 81 14.61 13.28 9.37
C GLY A 81 13.50 14.24 8.93
N SER A 82 12.76 13.94 7.85
CA SER A 82 11.75 14.86 7.31
C SER A 82 10.40 14.81 8.01
N GLY A 83 10.09 13.73 8.74
CA GLY A 83 8.76 13.47 9.29
C GLY A 83 7.67 13.23 8.24
N LEU A 84 8.04 13.19 6.95
CA LEU A 84 7.13 12.98 5.83
C LEU A 84 6.75 11.52 5.70
N LEU A 85 5.59 11.29 5.09
CA LEU A 85 5.11 9.93 4.89
C LEU A 85 5.98 9.15 3.88
N PRO A 86 6.14 7.83 4.05
CA PRO A 86 6.77 6.99 3.04
C PRO A 86 5.95 6.99 1.74
N SER A 87 6.63 6.94 0.60
CA SER A 87 6.01 6.62 -0.69
C SER A 87 6.11 5.12 -0.93
N TYR A 88 5.00 4.48 -1.32
CA TYR A 88 4.95 3.05 -1.64
C TYR A 88 4.90 2.83 -3.16
N ALA A 89 5.47 1.73 -3.63
CA ALA A 89 5.17 1.18 -4.95
C ALA A 89 5.33 -0.33 -5.00
N LYS A 90 4.62 -0.95 -5.95
CA LYS A 90 4.75 -2.37 -6.28
C LYS A 90 5.99 -2.55 -7.15
N VAL A 91 6.90 -3.45 -6.76
CA VAL A 91 8.12 -3.78 -7.53
C VAL A 91 8.11 -5.19 -8.10
N VAL A 92 7.28 -6.08 -7.55
CA VAL A 92 7.04 -7.41 -8.11
C VAL A 92 5.54 -7.64 -8.17
N ALA A 93 5.03 -7.89 -9.37
CA ALA A 93 3.64 -8.24 -9.64
C ALA A 93 3.61 -9.38 -10.66
N GLU A 94 3.41 -10.60 -10.19
CA GLU A 94 3.54 -11.80 -11.01
C GLU A 94 2.39 -12.79 -10.78
N THR A 95 2.27 -13.75 -11.69
CA THR A 95 1.37 -14.90 -11.46
C THR A 95 2.03 -15.94 -10.58
N THR A 96 1.25 -16.61 -9.73
CA THR A 96 1.72 -17.70 -8.87
C THR A 96 2.45 -18.78 -9.68
N ALA A 97 1.87 -19.15 -10.83
CA ALA A 97 2.44 -20.15 -11.73
C ALA A 97 3.79 -19.74 -12.34
N ALA A 98 3.99 -18.45 -12.64
CA ALA A 98 5.26 -17.96 -13.18
C ALA A 98 6.32 -17.84 -12.07
N ALA A 99 5.96 -17.25 -10.94
CA ALA A 99 6.87 -17.00 -9.81
C ALA A 99 7.36 -18.29 -9.14
N ALA A 100 6.53 -19.34 -9.08
CA ALA A 100 6.92 -20.64 -8.51
C ALA A 100 7.93 -21.42 -9.37
N ARG A 101 8.04 -21.11 -10.67
CA ARG A 101 8.91 -21.86 -11.59
C ARG A 101 10.34 -21.36 -11.62
N ARG A 102 10.56 -20.08 -11.32
CA ARG A 102 11.88 -19.45 -11.45
C ARG A 102 11.95 -18.16 -10.63
N PRO A 103 13.16 -17.72 -10.26
CA PRO A 103 13.36 -16.42 -9.64
C PRO A 103 12.89 -15.28 -10.57
N VAL A 104 12.25 -14.27 -10.00
CA VAL A 104 11.73 -13.08 -10.69
C VAL A 104 12.76 -11.96 -10.55
N ARG A 105 13.40 -11.57 -11.65
CA ARG A 105 14.25 -10.38 -11.68
C ARG A 105 13.38 -9.16 -11.88
N PHE A 106 13.55 -8.15 -11.04
CA PHE A 106 12.80 -6.90 -11.14
C PHE A 106 13.74 -5.71 -11.24
N THR A 107 13.24 -4.66 -11.88
CA THR A 107 13.84 -3.34 -11.89
C THR A 107 12.71 -2.33 -11.90
N GLU A 108 12.82 -1.31 -11.06
CA GLU A 108 11.88 -0.20 -11.04
C GLU A 108 12.60 1.11 -10.88
N THR A 109 12.06 2.17 -11.47
CA THR A 109 12.62 3.51 -11.36
C THR A 109 11.52 4.47 -10.96
N SER A 110 11.81 5.28 -9.95
CA SER A 110 10.91 6.34 -9.52
C SER A 110 10.63 7.32 -10.64
N GLU A 111 9.56 8.09 -10.47
CA GLU A 111 9.44 9.32 -11.25
C GLU A 111 10.62 10.26 -10.97
N ALA A 112 10.95 11.07 -11.96
CA ALA A 112 11.95 12.12 -11.80
C ALA A 112 11.38 13.28 -10.98
N TRP A 113 12.17 13.76 -10.02
CA TRP A 113 11.86 14.98 -9.28
C TRP A 113 12.92 16.04 -9.53
N GLN A 114 12.48 17.29 -9.65
CA GLN A 114 13.36 18.44 -9.72
C GLN A 114 13.71 18.91 -8.31
N VAL A 115 14.98 19.17 -8.06
CA VAL A 115 15.51 19.62 -6.78
C VAL A 115 16.39 20.85 -6.97
N GLN A 116 16.26 21.79 -6.03
CA GLN A 116 17.18 22.93 -5.93
C GLN A 116 18.48 22.48 -5.24
N GLU A 117 18.33 21.74 -4.15
CA GLU A 117 19.43 21.09 -3.42
C GLU A 117 19.32 19.58 -3.62
N PRO A 118 20.27 18.95 -4.32
CA PRO A 118 20.26 17.52 -4.55
C PRO A 118 20.33 16.75 -3.24
N LEU A 119 19.49 15.72 -3.10
CA LEU A 119 19.61 14.79 -1.99
C LEU A 119 20.86 13.93 -2.18
N THR A 120 21.44 13.50 -1.07
CA THR A 120 22.48 12.47 -1.05
C THR A 120 21.85 11.11 -0.75
N PRO A 121 22.56 9.99 -1.01
CA PRO A 121 22.07 8.67 -0.62
C PRO A 121 21.74 8.53 0.87
N GLN A 122 22.42 9.28 1.75
CA GLN A 122 22.21 9.22 3.19
C GLN A 122 20.90 9.88 3.63
N ASP A 123 20.33 10.76 2.80
CA ASP A 123 19.05 11.41 3.05
C ASP A 123 17.85 10.49 2.77
N LEU A 124 18.11 9.30 2.22
CA LEU A 124 17.10 8.36 1.79
C LEU A 124 17.11 7.09 2.63
N GLU A 125 15.93 6.54 2.83
CA GLU A 125 15.71 5.21 3.38
C GLU A 125 14.81 4.46 2.41
N LEU A 126 15.31 3.33 1.92
CA LEU A 126 14.55 2.42 1.10
C LEU A 126 14.34 1.12 1.85
N ARG A 127 13.10 0.65 1.90
CA ARG A 127 12.77 -0.65 2.49
C ARG A 127 11.88 -1.46 1.56
N PHE A 128 12.26 -2.72 1.34
CA PHE A 128 11.44 -3.71 0.67
C PHE A 128 10.59 -4.44 1.71
N THR A 129 9.28 -4.54 1.46
CA THR A 129 8.33 -5.14 2.42
C THR A 129 7.12 -5.72 1.67
N GLY A 130 6.18 -6.29 2.41
CA GLY A 130 4.96 -6.85 1.85
C GLY A 130 3.78 -6.78 2.82
N TYR A 131 2.59 -6.81 2.24
CA TYR A 131 1.31 -6.83 2.96
C TYR A 131 0.43 -7.93 2.37
N ASP A 132 -0.53 -8.40 3.17
CA ASP A 132 -1.46 -9.43 2.72
C ASP A 132 -2.46 -8.87 1.70
N PHE A 133 -2.86 -7.61 1.91
CA PHE A 133 -3.67 -6.84 0.98
C PHE A 133 -3.01 -5.49 0.70
N ASP A 134 -2.91 -5.10 -0.56
CA ASP A 134 -2.33 -3.81 -0.93
C ASP A 134 -3.14 -3.09 -2.00
N SER A 135 -3.30 -1.79 -1.80
CA SER A 135 -3.74 -0.86 -2.83
C SER A 135 -2.86 0.37 -2.83
N VAL A 136 -1.67 0.22 -3.42
CA VAL A 136 -0.69 1.28 -3.58
C VAL A 136 -0.39 1.51 -5.05
N PRO A 137 0.12 2.70 -5.43
CA PRO A 137 0.49 3.00 -6.81
C PRO A 137 1.52 2.00 -7.38
N GLY A 138 1.54 1.86 -8.71
CA GLY A 138 2.55 1.06 -9.41
C GLY A 138 3.92 1.74 -9.54
N THR A 139 4.01 3.05 -9.28
CA THR A 139 5.25 3.82 -9.33
C THR A 139 5.44 4.61 -8.05
N PHE A 140 6.69 4.80 -7.63
CA PHE A 140 7.02 5.60 -6.45
C PHE A 140 7.61 6.95 -6.84
N ARG A 141 7.44 7.92 -5.94
CA ARG A 141 7.95 9.28 -6.05
C ARG A 141 8.67 9.66 -4.77
N LEU A 142 9.58 10.62 -4.83
CA LEU A 142 10.12 11.20 -3.60
C LEU A 142 8.98 11.85 -2.79
N PRO A 143 8.90 11.61 -1.46
CA PRO A 143 8.08 12.41 -0.56
C PRO A 143 8.34 13.91 -0.78
N ALA A 144 7.29 14.72 -0.86
CA ALA A 144 7.44 16.14 -1.15
C ALA A 144 8.32 16.82 -0.10
N GLY A 145 9.38 17.53 -0.50
CA GLY A 145 10.37 18.09 0.43
C GLY A 145 9.80 19.08 1.47
N THR A 146 8.58 19.59 1.24
CA THR A 146 7.78 20.33 2.22
C THR A 146 6.34 19.81 2.17
N ALA A 147 5.81 19.39 3.32
CA ALA A 147 4.41 19.03 3.48
C ALA A 147 3.95 19.39 4.90
N ARG A 148 2.66 19.65 5.08
CA ARG A 148 2.02 19.83 6.39
C ARG A 148 1.12 18.64 6.71
N PRO A 149 1.10 18.13 7.95
CA PRO A 149 0.15 17.09 8.32
C PRO A 149 -1.29 17.61 8.23
N VAL A 150 -2.22 16.71 7.91
CA VAL A 150 -3.66 16.96 7.90
C VAL A 150 -4.32 15.99 8.88
N PRO A 151 -5.21 16.46 9.78
CA PRO A 151 -5.97 15.59 10.67
C PRO A 151 -6.75 14.53 9.88
N VAL A 152 -6.69 13.29 10.35
CA VAL A 152 -7.45 12.17 9.79
C VAL A 152 -8.37 11.59 10.86
N GLY A 153 -9.67 11.56 10.58
CA GLY A 153 -10.67 10.86 11.36
C GLY A 153 -11.00 9.51 10.73
N ILE A 154 -11.30 8.51 11.55
CA ILE A 154 -11.79 7.20 11.10
C ILE A 154 -13.20 7.01 11.65
N VAL A 155 -14.14 6.64 10.78
CA VAL A 155 -15.50 6.27 11.14
C VAL A 155 -15.74 4.85 10.66
N ASP A 156 -16.02 3.94 11.58
CA ASP A 156 -16.37 2.57 11.23
C ASP A 156 -17.89 2.46 11.08
N GLU A 157 -18.34 2.23 9.85
CA GLU A 157 -19.76 2.04 9.48
C GLU A 157 -20.01 0.61 9.00
N SER A 158 -19.05 -0.30 9.20
CA SER A 158 -19.21 -1.70 8.82
C SER A 158 -20.25 -2.41 9.70
N THR A 159 -20.99 -3.34 9.12
CA THR A 159 -22.03 -4.11 9.81
C THR A 159 -21.62 -5.56 10.10
N TRP A 160 -20.34 -5.89 9.94
CA TRP A 160 -19.75 -7.21 10.24
C TRP A 160 -18.94 -7.17 11.56
N PRO A 161 -19.56 -7.44 12.73
CA PRO A 161 -18.84 -7.46 14.01
C PRO A 161 -17.65 -8.41 14.05
N SER A 162 -17.71 -9.52 13.30
CA SER A 162 -16.64 -10.52 13.19
C SER A 162 -15.44 -10.06 12.38
N LEU A 163 -15.45 -8.84 11.84
CA LEU A 163 -14.33 -8.31 11.09
C LEU A 163 -14.13 -6.83 11.42
N GLN A 164 -12.99 -6.51 12.02
CA GLN A 164 -12.63 -5.14 12.39
C GLN A 164 -11.37 -4.69 11.68
N ILE A 165 -11.39 -3.49 11.10
CA ILE A 165 -10.20 -2.87 10.54
C ILE A 165 -9.55 -1.99 11.62
N LYS A 166 -8.34 -2.36 12.04
CA LYS A 166 -7.50 -1.50 12.87
C LYS A 166 -6.50 -0.78 11.99
N ALA A 167 -6.80 0.49 11.75
CA ALA A 167 -6.16 1.35 10.79
C ALA A 167 -5.31 2.42 11.49
N MET A 168 -4.04 2.55 11.07
CA MET A 168 -3.20 3.70 11.32
C MET A 168 -3.23 4.58 10.06
N THR A 169 -3.59 5.84 10.24
CA THR A 169 -3.78 6.76 9.13
C THR A 169 -2.87 7.95 9.27
N SER A 170 -2.44 8.46 8.13
CA SER A 170 -1.66 9.67 8.06
C SER A 170 -1.95 10.38 6.76
N ALA A 171 -2.09 11.70 6.84
CA ALA A 171 -2.31 12.54 5.69
C ALA A 171 -1.39 13.75 5.73
N GLU A 172 -0.92 14.16 4.57
CA GLU A 172 -0.11 15.36 4.42
C GLU A 172 -0.52 16.13 3.16
N LEU A 173 -0.44 17.45 3.26
CA LEU A 173 -0.65 18.35 2.15
C LEU A 173 0.67 18.98 1.73
N SER A 174 0.98 18.88 0.44
CA SER A 174 2.15 19.50 -0.18
C SER A 174 1.73 20.44 -1.30
N ARG A 175 2.52 21.48 -1.53
CA ARG A 175 2.26 22.42 -2.63
C ARG A 175 2.87 21.90 -3.92
N GLY A 176 2.03 21.61 -4.91
CA GLY A 176 2.46 21.23 -6.25
C GLY A 176 2.52 22.42 -7.20
N HIS A 177 3.08 22.20 -8.40
CA HIS A 177 3.14 23.23 -9.46
C HIS A 177 1.75 23.60 -10.01
N PHE A 178 0.80 22.65 -9.98
CA PHE A 178 -0.55 22.79 -10.54
C PHE A 178 -1.65 22.88 -9.46
N GLY A 179 -1.27 23.09 -8.21
CA GLY A 179 -2.19 23.07 -7.06
C GLY A 179 -1.67 22.21 -5.92
N ASP A 180 -2.45 22.15 -4.85
CA ASP A 180 -2.10 21.37 -3.68
C ASP A 180 -2.30 19.87 -3.94
N ARG A 181 -1.45 19.07 -3.30
CA ARG A 181 -1.46 17.61 -3.37
C ARG A 181 -1.64 17.04 -1.98
N LEU A 182 -2.72 16.30 -1.81
CA LEU A 182 -3.02 15.53 -0.61
C LEU A 182 -2.51 14.11 -0.80
N ARG A 183 -1.65 13.66 0.11
CA ARG A 183 -1.19 12.27 0.18
C ARG A 183 -1.72 11.67 1.46
N ILE A 184 -2.27 10.46 1.36
CA ILE A 184 -2.84 9.74 2.49
C ILE A 184 -2.27 8.33 2.46
N ASN A 185 -1.68 7.93 3.57
CA ASN A 185 -1.29 6.55 3.79
C ASN A 185 -2.17 5.95 4.88
N LEU A 186 -2.60 4.74 4.61
CA LEU A 186 -3.34 3.92 5.54
C LEU A 186 -2.64 2.56 5.61
N ASP A 187 -2.27 2.16 6.81
CA ASP A 187 -1.70 0.85 7.07
C ASP A 187 -2.37 0.24 8.30
N GLY A 188 -2.44 -1.08 8.37
CA GLY A 188 -3.16 -1.69 9.48
C GLY A 188 -3.30 -3.18 9.41
N ILE A 189 -4.21 -3.68 10.23
CA ILE A 189 -4.59 -5.08 10.28
C ILE A 189 -6.10 -5.25 10.14
N VAL A 190 -6.48 -6.40 9.59
CA VAL A 190 -7.83 -6.93 9.62
C VAL A 190 -7.91 -7.91 10.78
N GLU A 191 -8.60 -7.54 11.84
CA GLU A 191 -8.91 -8.44 12.94
C GLU A 191 -10.14 -9.27 12.62
N LEU A 192 -10.04 -10.55 12.92
CA LEU A 192 -11.09 -11.53 12.67
C LEU A 192 -11.63 -12.03 14.01
N GLY A 193 -12.94 -12.16 14.08
CA GLY A 193 -13.64 -12.93 15.09
C GLY A 193 -13.40 -14.43 14.93
N THR A 194 -14.09 -15.22 15.75
CA THR A 194 -14.03 -16.68 15.65
C THR A 194 -14.71 -17.19 14.37
N VAL A 195 -14.48 -18.46 14.04
CA VAL A 195 -15.10 -19.09 12.88
C VAL A 195 -16.62 -19.07 13.01
N GLU A 196 -17.14 -19.31 14.21
CA GLU A 196 -18.56 -19.28 14.54
C GLU A 196 -19.15 -17.88 14.36
N GLU A 197 -18.43 -16.84 14.81
CA GLU A 197 -18.85 -15.44 14.62
C GLU A 197 -18.90 -15.07 13.14
N ILE A 198 -17.87 -15.46 12.37
CA ILE A 198 -17.81 -15.26 10.92
C ILE A 198 -18.96 -15.98 10.21
N LEU A 199 -19.24 -17.24 10.55
CA LEU A 199 -20.33 -18.00 9.95
C LEU A 199 -21.69 -17.40 10.30
N ALA A 200 -21.90 -16.98 11.55
CA ALA A 200 -23.13 -16.33 11.97
C ALA A 200 -23.36 -14.99 11.25
N ASP A 201 -22.31 -14.19 11.05
CA ASP A 201 -22.42 -12.94 10.30
C ASP A 201 -22.75 -13.20 8.82
N ARG A 202 -22.18 -14.24 8.20
CA ARG A 202 -22.51 -14.61 6.82
C ARG A 202 -23.98 -15.01 6.64
N GLU A 203 -24.56 -15.71 7.62
CA GLU A 203 -25.97 -16.07 7.60
C GLU A 203 -26.88 -14.84 7.66
N ARG A 204 -26.48 -13.81 8.42
CA ARG A 204 -27.23 -12.55 8.54
C ARG A 204 -27.18 -11.68 7.28
N HIS A 205 -26.07 -11.72 6.55
CA HIS A 205 -25.83 -10.87 5.37
C HIS A 205 -26.19 -11.53 4.03
N ASP A 206 -26.97 -12.63 4.06
CA ASP A 206 -27.46 -13.37 2.88
C ASP A 206 -26.39 -13.64 1.80
N VAL A 207 -25.18 -13.98 2.23
CA VAL A 207 -24.08 -14.26 1.29
C VAL A 207 -24.41 -15.52 0.49
N SER A 208 -24.21 -15.43 -0.83
CA SER A 208 -24.57 -16.47 -1.81
C SER A 208 -24.31 -17.90 -1.33
N PRO A 209 -25.27 -18.84 -1.49
CA PRO A 209 -25.10 -20.24 -1.11
C PRO A 209 -23.91 -20.95 -1.77
N LEU A 210 -23.41 -20.44 -2.90
CA LEU A 210 -22.24 -20.98 -3.62
C LEU A 210 -20.96 -20.94 -2.77
N ASP A 211 -20.82 -19.94 -1.89
CA ASP A 211 -19.66 -19.83 -1.00
C ASP A 211 -19.73 -20.82 0.18
N ARG A 212 -20.88 -21.46 0.43
CA ARG A 212 -21.05 -22.48 1.49
C ARG A 212 -20.39 -23.82 1.12
N PHE A 213 -19.99 -24.00 -0.14
CA PHE A 213 -19.34 -25.22 -0.64
C PHE A 213 -17.82 -25.15 -0.63
N LEU A 214 -17.22 -24.06 -0.18
CA LEU A 214 -15.78 -23.98 0.04
C LEU A 214 -15.41 -24.69 1.35
N ASP A 215 -14.36 -25.52 1.33
CA ASP A 215 -13.86 -26.23 2.52
C ASP A 215 -13.45 -25.29 3.68
N VAL A 216 -13.26 -23.99 3.37
CA VAL A 216 -12.90 -22.93 4.30
C VAL A 216 -13.80 -21.70 4.07
N PRO A 217 -14.55 -21.22 5.07
CA PRO A 217 -15.32 -19.98 4.96
C PRO A 217 -14.40 -18.79 4.68
N ARG A 218 -14.79 -17.88 3.78
CA ARG A 218 -13.96 -16.75 3.32
C ARG A 218 -14.71 -15.43 3.41
N VAL A 219 -14.22 -14.46 4.17
CA VAL A 219 -14.90 -13.16 4.31
C VAL A 219 -14.20 -12.11 3.45
N ALA A 220 -14.96 -11.32 2.70
CA ALA A 220 -14.41 -10.18 1.97
C ALA A 220 -13.95 -9.11 2.97
N VAL A 221 -12.77 -8.53 2.74
CA VAL A 221 -12.29 -7.43 3.57
C VAL A 221 -13.18 -6.22 3.34
N PRO A 222 -13.60 -5.47 4.39
CA PRO A 222 -14.35 -4.24 4.25
C PRO A 222 -13.65 -3.27 3.32
N ALA A 223 -14.45 -2.47 2.67
CA ALA A 223 -14.00 -1.47 1.74
C ALA A 223 -13.94 -0.10 2.43
N LEU A 224 -13.21 0.83 1.83
CA LEU A 224 -12.86 2.10 2.45
C LEU A 224 -13.37 3.24 1.57
N VAL A 225 -14.05 4.20 2.17
CA VAL A 225 -14.47 5.45 1.52
C VAL A 225 -13.71 6.59 2.16
N LEU A 226 -12.87 7.23 1.36
CA LEU A 226 -12.15 8.44 1.71
C LEU A 226 -13.01 9.65 1.38
N GLU A 227 -13.25 10.52 2.35
CA GLU A 227 -13.89 11.83 2.20
C GLU A 227 -12.91 12.93 2.63
N VAL A 228 -12.82 14.00 1.84
CA VAL A 228 -11.96 15.16 2.13
C VAL A 228 -12.84 16.39 2.23
N THR A 229 -12.78 17.12 3.34
CA THR A 229 -13.59 18.32 3.59
C THR A 229 -12.74 19.57 3.84
N ASP A 230 -13.31 20.75 3.59
CA ASP A 230 -12.75 22.01 4.07
C ASP A 230 -13.18 22.32 5.51
N ASP A 231 -12.84 23.51 5.99
CA ASP A 231 -13.17 24.01 7.34
C ASP A 231 -14.66 24.35 7.54
N THR A 232 -15.47 24.26 6.48
CA THR A 232 -16.93 24.45 6.50
C THR A 232 -17.70 23.14 6.36
N ASP A 233 -17.01 21.99 6.44
CA ASP A 233 -17.54 20.65 6.15
C ASP A 233 -18.02 20.46 4.70
N PHE A 234 -17.59 21.30 3.76
CA PHE A 234 -17.91 21.09 2.35
C PHE A 234 -17.07 19.93 1.78
N LEU A 235 -17.73 18.96 1.13
CA LEU A 235 -17.09 17.80 0.55
C LEU A 235 -16.31 18.16 -0.73
N LEU A 236 -14.98 18.13 -0.63
CA LEU A 236 -14.05 18.46 -1.72
C LEU A 236 -13.74 17.25 -2.62
N ALA A 237 -13.63 16.07 -2.03
CA ALA A 237 -13.35 14.82 -2.76
C ALA A 237 -13.91 13.60 -2.04
N ARG A 238 -14.32 12.59 -2.82
CA ARG A 238 -14.74 11.28 -2.35
C ARG A 238 -14.10 10.19 -3.21
N HIS A 239 -13.48 9.20 -2.57
CA HIS A 239 -12.86 8.06 -3.25
C HIS A 239 -13.15 6.76 -2.53
N SER A 240 -13.60 5.76 -3.28
CA SER A 240 -13.82 4.41 -2.75
C SER A 240 -12.65 3.50 -3.09
N LEU A 241 -12.32 2.59 -2.18
CA LEU A 241 -11.30 1.59 -2.34
C LEU A 241 -11.78 0.25 -1.83
N ALA A 242 -11.79 -0.74 -2.71
CA ALA A 242 -11.88 -2.14 -2.31
C ALA A 242 -10.47 -2.67 -2.01
N LEU A 243 -10.27 -3.27 -0.83
CA LEU A 243 -9.07 -4.06 -0.56
C LEU A 243 -9.23 -5.42 -1.25
N PRO A 244 -8.34 -5.79 -2.19
CA PRO A 244 -8.52 -6.97 -3.00
C PRO A 244 -8.26 -8.24 -2.18
N GLY A 245 -9.30 -9.00 -1.85
CA GLY A 245 -9.10 -10.34 -1.30
C GLY A 245 -10.21 -10.82 -0.37
N THR A 246 -10.07 -12.07 0.05
CA THR A 246 -10.87 -12.66 1.10
C THR A 246 -9.96 -13.26 2.15
N VAL A 247 -10.38 -13.20 3.41
CA VAL A 247 -9.66 -13.80 4.51
C VAL A 247 -10.26 -15.17 4.81
N PRO A 248 -9.48 -16.26 4.80
CA PRO A 248 -10.00 -17.56 5.21
C PRO A 248 -10.19 -17.61 6.73
N ALA A 249 -11.28 -18.22 7.15
CA ALA A 249 -11.66 -18.42 8.55
C ALA A 249 -11.12 -19.73 9.14
N ASP A 250 -10.31 -20.52 8.42
CA ASP A 250 -10.03 -21.91 8.80
C ASP A 250 -9.29 -22.05 10.14
N ALA A 251 -9.86 -22.84 11.06
CA ALA A 251 -9.29 -23.32 12.32
C ALA A 251 -8.09 -24.28 12.17
N LYS A 252 -7.80 -24.82 10.99
CA LYS A 252 -6.81 -25.92 10.79
C LYS A 252 -5.47 -25.54 10.15
N ALA A 253 -5.25 -24.29 9.74
CA ALA A 253 -3.96 -23.89 9.15
C ALA A 253 -2.80 -24.06 10.15
N ALA A 254 -1.77 -24.84 9.76
CA ALA A 254 -0.58 -25.13 10.57
C ALA A 254 0.35 -23.91 10.77
N ALA A 255 0.22 -22.88 9.94
CA ALA A 255 0.99 -21.65 10.04
C ALA A 255 0.45 -20.74 11.17
N ARG A 256 1.35 -20.08 11.90
CA ARG A 256 0.99 -19.12 12.97
C ARG A 256 0.03 -18.06 12.43
N ARG A 257 -1.23 -18.09 12.86
CA ARG A 257 -2.22 -17.08 12.48
C ARG A 257 -1.86 -15.73 13.09
N ARG A 258 -1.33 -14.84 12.24
CA ARG A 258 -1.37 -13.40 12.48
C ARG A 258 -2.54 -12.79 11.73
N SER A 259 -3.16 -11.77 12.31
CA SER A 259 -4.13 -10.93 11.62
C SER A 259 -3.56 -10.47 10.26
N PRO A 260 -4.32 -10.57 9.16
CA PRO A 260 -3.90 -10.03 7.87
C PRO A 260 -3.54 -8.56 7.99
N ARG A 261 -2.41 -8.16 7.39
CA ARG A 261 -1.94 -6.79 7.31
C ARG A 261 -2.36 -6.22 5.97
N PHE A 262 -2.76 -4.95 5.95
CA PHE A 262 -3.06 -4.25 4.71
C PHE A 262 -2.34 -2.91 4.63
N VAL A 263 -2.19 -2.42 3.40
CA VAL A 263 -1.71 -1.06 3.12
C VAL A 263 -2.50 -0.46 1.96
N ALA A 264 -2.85 0.81 2.08
CA ALA A 264 -3.48 1.60 1.05
C ALA A 264 -2.84 2.99 0.98
N GLY A 265 -2.66 3.49 -0.24
CA GLY A 265 -2.10 4.82 -0.48
C GLY A 265 -2.93 5.59 -1.49
N TRP A 266 -3.34 6.80 -1.13
CA TRP A 266 -4.00 7.74 -2.04
C TRP A 266 -3.13 8.95 -2.30
N GLN A 267 -3.14 9.40 -3.55
CA GLN A 267 -2.55 10.66 -3.94
C GLN A 267 -3.55 11.44 -4.77
N LEU A 268 -4.07 12.52 -4.20
CA LEU A 268 -5.06 13.39 -4.81
C LEU A 268 -4.39 14.71 -5.18
N SER A 269 -4.56 15.13 -6.44
CA SER A 269 -4.14 16.46 -6.89
C SER A 269 -5.41 17.27 -7.08
N THR A 270 -5.50 18.45 -6.47
CA THR A 270 -6.72 19.26 -6.55
C THR A 270 -6.36 20.75 -6.60
N SER A 271 -6.87 21.42 -7.62
CA SER A 271 -6.84 22.88 -7.75
C SER A 271 -7.88 23.57 -6.86
N SER A 272 -8.80 22.78 -6.29
CA SER A 272 -10.01 23.22 -5.61
C SER A 272 -9.94 23.09 -4.09
N LEU A 273 -8.78 22.77 -3.51
CA LEU A 273 -8.50 23.07 -2.09
C LEU A 273 -8.30 24.59 -1.88
N ALA A 274 -9.10 25.40 -2.59
CA ALA A 274 -9.15 26.84 -2.41
C ALA A 274 -9.96 27.11 -1.14
N GLY A 275 -9.28 26.92 -0.01
CA GLY A 275 -9.81 26.76 1.34
C GLY A 275 -8.85 25.83 2.06
N THR A 276 -8.45 26.15 3.29
CA THR A 276 -7.52 25.29 4.04
C THR A 276 -8.19 23.93 4.25
N SER A 277 -7.83 22.92 3.44
CA SER A 277 -8.27 21.53 3.65
C SER A 277 -8.09 21.20 5.13
N ALA A 278 -9.20 21.00 5.81
CA ALA A 278 -9.23 21.00 7.27
C ALA A 278 -9.12 19.58 7.80
N GLN A 279 -9.78 18.64 7.13
CA GLN A 279 -9.91 17.29 7.63
C GLN A 279 -10.03 16.26 6.50
N VAL A 280 -9.48 15.08 6.76
CA VAL A 280 -9.73 13.87 6.01
C VAL A 280 -10.55 12.93 6.89
N THR A 281 -11.61 12.36 6.36
CA THR A 281 -12.41 11.33 7.03
C THR A 281 -12.32 10.05 6.22
N ILE A 282 -11.92 8.95 6.85
CA ILE A 282 -11.93 7.62 6.25
C ILE A 282 -13.08 6.86 6.88
N ARG A 283 -14.07 6.51 6.06
CA ARG A 283 -15.21 5.68 6.43
C ARG A 283 -14.95 4.24 6.03
N ILE A 284 -15.21 3.32 6.94
CA ILE A 284 -15.07 1.87 6.71
C ILE A 284 -16.47 1.32 6.44
N HIS A 285 -16.66 0.68 5.29
CA HIS A 285 -17.94 0.14 4.85
C HIS A 285 -17.83 -1.35 4.53
N ASP A 286 -18.96 -2.04 4.50
CA ASP A 286 -19.01 -3.41 4.02
C ASP A 286 -18.58 -3.49 2.55
N ALA A 287 -17.91 -4.58 2.19
CA ALA A 287 -17.41 -4.77 0.82
C ALA A 287 -18.52 -4.73 -0.24
N ALA A 288 -19.72 -5.19 0.10
CA ALA A 288 -20.88 -5.19 -0.80
C ALA A 288 -21.35 -3.77 -1.16
N ASP A 289 -21.23 -2.81 -0.24
CA ASP A 289 -21.78 -1.46 -0.40
C ASP A 289 -21.05 -0.62 -1.45
N ILE A 290 -19.79 -0.97 -1.75
CA ILE A 290 -18.97 -0.25 -2.74
C ILE A 290 -19.14 -0.82 -4.16
N SER A 291 -19.75 -2.00 -4.30
CA SER A 291 -19.97 -2.66 -5.60
C SER A 291 -21.03 -1.97 -6.48
N LEU A 292 -21.69 -0.93 -5.97
CA LEU A 292 -22.82 -0.23 -6.60
C LEU A 292 -22.48 1.17 -7.16
N ILE A 293 -21.19 1.55 -7.21
CA ILE A 293 -20.74 2.87 -7.71
C ILE A 293 -19.78 2.73 -8.89
#